data_AF-A0A8T7HDN0-F1
#
_entry.id   AF-A0A8T7HDN0-F1
#
_cell.length_a   1.000
_cell.length_b   1.000
_cell.length_c   1.000
_cell.angle_alpha   90.00
_cell.angle_beta   90.00
_cell.angle_gamma   90.00
#
_symmetry.space_group_name_H-M   'P 1'
#
loop_
_entity.id
_entity.type
_entity.pdbx_description
1 polymer ?
#
loop_
_entity_poly.entity_id
_entity_poly.type
_entity_poly.pdbx_seq_one_letter_code
_entity_poly.pdbx_strand_id
1 'polypeptide(L)' 'MGQQEVYDFLRKNKLKWFSSKEIAKKLKVSVGSVTNSLRRLRESKQVLYKVNKRNASNRKVFEYKFKK' A
#
# COMPACT_ATOMS: atom_id res chain seq x y z
N MET A 1 -0.06 9.92 -12.93
CA MET A 1 0.85 9.81 -11.76
C MET A 1 0.14 9.02 -10.68
N GLY A 2 0.83 8.13 -9.94
CA GLY A 2 0.17 7.30 -8.91
C GLY A 2 0.80 5.93 -8.63
N GLN A 3 1.10 5.12 -9.65
CA GLN A 3 1.64 3.77 -9.41
C GLN A 3 3.15 3.78 -9.11
N GLN A 4 3.93 4.52 -9.91
CA GLN A 4 5.38 4.61 -9.73
C GLN A 4 5.75 5.26 -8.39
N GLU A 5 5.06 6.34 -7.99
CA GLU A 5 5.31 7.02 -6.71
C GLU A 5 4.97 6.13 -5.51
N VAL A 6 3.89 5.35 -5.59
CA VAL A 6 3.53 4.38 -4.55
C VAL A 6 4.59 3.27 -4.48
N TYR A 7 5.06 2.79 -5.64
CA TYR A 7 6.14 1.81 -5.71
C TYR A 7 7.44 2.36 -5.11
N ASP A 8 7.84 3.57 -5.49
CA ASP A 8 9.05 4.24 -5.00
C ASP A 8 8.96 4.54 -3.51
N PHE A 9 7.78 4.94 -3.00
CA PHE A 9 7.54 5.12 -1.58
C PHE A 9 7.77 3.82 -0.80
N LEU A 10 7.19 2.71 -1.28
CA LEU A 10 7.39 1.40 -0.66
C LEU A 10 8.85 0.96 -0.76
N ARG A 11 9.52 1.19 -1.90
CA ARG A 11 10.93 0.88 -2.13
C ARG A 11 11.85 1.64 -1.17
N LYS A 12 11.61 2.93 -0.95
CA LYS A 12 12.33 3.75 0.03
C LYS A 12 12.11 3.27 1.46
N ASN A 13 10.94 2.69 1.75
CA ASN A 13 10.55 2.21 3.08
C ASN A 13 10.46 0.67 3.17
N LYS A 14 11.40 -0.03 2.52
CA LYS A 14 11.40 -1.49 2.31
C LYS A 14 11.25 -2.39 3.54
N LEU A 15 11.40 -1.87 4.77
CA LEU A 15 11.30 -2.66 6.01
C LEU A 15 9.91 -2.61 6.65
N LYS A 16 9.12 -1.56 6.37
CA LYS A 16 7.85 -1.28 7.06
C LYS A 16 6.65 -1.69 6.22
N TRP A 17 5.57 -2.03 6.93
CA TRP A 17 4.25 -2.26 6.35
C TRP A 17 3.45 -0.97 6.43
N PHE A 18 2.72 -0.63 5.38
CA PHE A 18 1.90 0.57 5.32
C PHE A 18 0.50 0.24 4.81
N SER A 19 -0.51 0.89 5.38
CA SER A 19 -1.87 0.91 4.87
C SER A 19 -2.01 1.88 3.69
N SER A 20 -3.03 1.68 2.85
CA SER A 20 -3.36 2.61 1.77
C SER A 20 -3.61 4.04 2.26
N LYS A 21 -4.17 4.20 3.46
CA LYS A 21 -4.40 5.51 4.10
C LYS A 21 -3.10 6.22 4.47
N GLU A 22 -2.12 5.50 5.03
CA GLU A 22 -0.83 6.08 5.41
C GLU A 22 -0.05 6.54 4.18
N ILE A 23 -0.02 5.70 3.14
CA ILE A 23 0.64 6.03 1.87
C ILE A 23 -0.01 7.26 1.25
N ALA A 24 -1.35 7.31 1.20
CA ALA A 24 -2.10 8.45 0.68
C ALA A 24 -1.77 9.74 1.44
N LYS A 25 -1.73 9.69 2.78
CA LYS A 25 -1.37 10.85 3.62
C LYS A 25 0.07 11.31 3.36
N LYS A 26 1.02 10.38 3.20
CA LYS A 26 2.44 10.70 2.96
C LYS A 26 2.68 11.26 1.56
N LEU A 27 2.00 10.73 0.56
CA LEU A 27 2.10 11.16 -0.83
C LEU A 27 1.16 12.33 -1.17
N LYS A 28 0.32 12.77 -0.23
CA LYS A 28 -0.71 13.84 -0.41
C LYS A 28 -1.63 13.57 -1.62
N VAL A 29 -2.02 12.31 -1.81
CA VAL A 29 -2.92 11.87 -2.88
C VAL A 29 -4.17 11.21 -2.32
N SER A 30 -5.19 11.01 -3.16
CA SER A 30 -6.43 10.35 -2.73
C SER A 30 -6.19 8.88 -2.39
N VAL A 31 -6.87 8.39 -1.34
CA VAL A 31 -6.81 6.98 -0.92
C VAL A 31 -7.26 6.05 -2.04
N GLY A 32 -8.24 6.46 -2.85
CA GLY A 32 -8.72 5.70 -4.01
C GLY A 32 -7.65 5.50 -5.08
N SER A 33 -6.88 6.54 -5.41
CA SER A 33 -5.77 6.45 -6.37
C SER A 33 -4.68 5.50 -5.88
N VAL A 34 -4.30 5.59 -4.61
CA VAL A 34 -3.34 4.69 -3.97
C VAL A 34 -3.86 3.26 -3.96
N THR A 35 -5.14 3.04 -3.64
CA THR A 35 -5.74 1.71 -3.60
C THR A 35 -5.72 1.03 -4.97
N ASN A 36 -6.08 1.76 -6.03
CA ASN A 36 -6.01 1.26 -7.40
C ASN A 36 -4.56 0.94 -7.81
N SER A 37 -3.61 1.80 -7.44
CA SER A 37 -2.18 1.58 -7.69
C SER A 37 -1.66 0.32 -6.97
N LEU A 38 -1.96 0.18 -5.68
CA LEU A 38 -1.60 -0.99 -4.87
C LEU A 38 -2.24 -2.28 -5.38
N ARG A 39 -3.48 -2.22 -5.88
CA ARG A 39 -4.14 -3.36 -6.53
C ARG A 39 -3.36 -3.83 -7.75
N ARG A 40 -2.95 -2.92 -8.65
CA ARG A 40 -2.14 -3.25 -9.83
C ARG A 40 -0.75 -3.78 -9.46
N LEU A 41 -0.11 -3.18 -8.46
CA LEU A 41 1.19 -3.65 -7.94
C LEU A 41 1.08 -5.05 -7.32
N ARG A 42 -0.06 -5.38 -6.71
CA ARG A 42 -0.36 -6.71 -6.18
C ARG A 42 -0.56 -7.73 -7.30
N GLU A 43 -1.36 -7.38 -8.31
CA GLU A 43 -1.63 -8.23 -9.47
C GLU A 43 -0.34 -8.55 -10.23
N SER A 44 0.55 -7.57 -10.37
CA SER A 44 1.90 -7.74 -10.94
C SER A 44 2.94 -8.37 -9.99
N LYS A 45 2.54 -8.77 -8.77
CA LYS A 45 3.39 -9.40 -7.74
C LYS A 45 4.65 -8.59 -7.38
N GLN A 46 4.64 -7.27 -7.58
CA GLN A 46 5.75 -6.35 -7.31
C GLN A 46 5.81 -5.92 -5.84
N VAL A 47 4.73 -6.10 -5.07
CA VAL A 47 4.63 -5.76 -3.65
C VAL A 47 4.09 -6.92 -2.84
N LEU A 48 4.51 -7.01 -1.59
CA LEU A 48 3.94 -7.91 -0.60
C LEU A 48 2.71 -7.25 0.01
N TYR A 49 1.67 -8.03 0.29
CA TYR A 49 0.47 -7.57 0.97
C TYR A 49 0.05 -8.58 2.02
N LYS A 50 -0.56 -8.10 3.10
CA LYS A 50 -1.17 -8.94 4.13
C LYS A 50 -2.44 -8.30 4.65
N VAL A 51 -3.34 -9.12 5.19
CA VAL A 51 -4.51 -8.63 5.91
C VAL A 51 -4.08 -8.30 7.33
N ASN A 52 -4.32 -7.06 7.76
CA ASN A 52 -4.15 -6.68 9.15
C ASN A 52 -5.39 -7.16 9.94
N LYS A 53 -5.20 -8.22 10.73
CA LYS A 53 -6.25 -8.83 11.58
C LYS A 53 -6.45 -8.10 12.92
N ARG A 54 -5.67 -7.07 13.25
CA ARG A 54 -5.76 -6.35 14.54
C ARG A 54 -6.93 -5.37 14.63
N ASN A 55 -7.62 -5.05 13.54
CA ASN A 55 -8.78 -4.16 13.59
C ASN A 55 -10.03 -4.95 14.02
N ALA A 56 -10.52 -4.65 15.22
CA ALA A 56 -11.76 -5.20 15.80
C ALA A 56 -13.04 -4.71 15.08
N SER A 57 -12.94 -3.73 14.18
CA SER A 57 -14.03 -3.39 13.26
C SER A 57 -13.95 -4.32 12.05
N ASN A 58 -15.07 -4.96 11.67
CA ASN A 58 -15.28 -5.92 10.57
C ASN A 58 -14.74 -5.56 9.14
N ARG A 59 -13.92 -4.53 8.98
CA ARG A 59 -13.30 -4.12 7.71
C ARG A 59 -11.91 -4.72 7.58
N LYS A 60 -11.73 -5.59 6.58
CA LYS A 60 -10.42 -6.14 6.19
C LYS A 60 -9.51 -4.99 5.71
N VAL A 61 -8.57 -4.57 6.55
CA VAL A 61 -7.55 -3.58 6.17
C VAL A 61 -6.34 -4.31 5.62
N PHE A 62 -5.86 -3.90 4.44
CA PHE A 62 -4.65 -4.44 3.84
C PHE A 62 -3.45 -3.55 4.16
N GLU A 63 -2.34 -4.19 4.47
CA GLU A 63 -1.03 -3.57 4.58
C GLU A 63 -0.12 -4.03 3.47
N TYR A 64 0.75 -3.15 3.01
CA TYR A 64 1.61 -3.33 1.86
C TYR A 64 3.06 -3.05 2.22
N LYS A 65 3.97 -3.82 1.63
CA LYS A 65 5.41 -3.72 1.81
C LYS A 65 6.11 -3.98 0.48
N PHE A 66 7.27 -3.37 0.28
CA PHE A 66 8.10 -3.65 -0.88
C PHE A 66 8.57 -5.11 -0.89
N LYS A 67 8.49 -5.76 -2.06
CA LYS A 67 9.06 -7.09 -2.28
C LYS A 67 10.54 -6.91 -2.62
N LYS A 68 11.43 -7.33 -1.70
CA LYS A 68 12.88 -7.25 -1.89
C LYS A 68 13.33 -8.11 -3.07
#